data_AF-A0A956WM76-F1
#
_entry.id   AF-A0A956WM76-F1
#
_cell.length_a   1.000
_cell.length_b   1.000
_cell.length_c   1.000
_cell.angle_alpha   90.00
_cell.angle_beta   90.00
_cell.angle_gamma   90.00
#
_symmetry.space_group_name_H-M   'P 1'
#
loop_
_entity.id
_entity.type
_entity.pdbx_description
1 polymer ?
#
loop_
_entity_poly.entity_id
_entity_poly.type
_entity_poly.pdbx_seq_one_letter_code
_entity_poly.pdbx_strand_id
1 'polypeptide(L)'
;MINKGHAMDMSWDQSGIQPMRKYIPALRYVLVATCLLLGVPVAYAAPPANATEYVTQVLRNVEDLERASRWVSLMAEMESIDQSIQAGACKHSVDAISAARNPADKRIAFEGFERCFDAALQRKPASEALREMGATSYRGLDAAYRKVLKEEFNGKRIDFAAKGADLAREINHYLGHQGGYAAILVSVLKDVQVKKGGSGEWLRARQGDLLNATDLVRTGDSSRARIEFMDRFQSINSGPSVITVGPDATINLAEFKIDLRNQQRHKGLVDMLKGAIRVFSKGWGGRAAFSVRTGTSLCGIRGTDIEIHYDPDEDRTYYKLYEGVVEISTPHESFTLRAGSSVSVTRGMRSEIMPIAPPT
;
A
#
# COMPACT_ATOMS: atom_id res chain seq x y z
N MET A 1 60.78 -2.33 -0.47
CA MET A 1 59.50 -1.59 -0.31
C MET A 1 58.93 -1.31 -1.69
N ILE A 2 58.02 -2.16 -2.17
CA ILE A 2 57.18 -1.88 -3.34
C ILE A 2 55.78 -2.37 -2.95
N ASN A 3 54.84 -1.42 -2.93
CA ASN A 3 53.50 -1.58 -2.39
C ASN A 3 52.64 -2.37 -3.39
N LYS A 4 52.09 -3.52 -2.98
CA LYS A 4 51.15 -4.30 -3.79
C LYS A 4 49.78 -3.64 -3.75
N GLY A 5 49.37 -3.09 -4.89
CA GLY A 5 48.02 -2.56 -5.11
C GLY A 5 46.98 -3.67 -4.94
N HIS A 6 45.98 -3.40 -4.09
CA HIS A 6 44.79 -4.23 -3.96
C HIS A 6 43.92 -4.06 -5.21
N ALA A 7 43.70 -5.15 -5.94
CA ALA A 7 42.66 -5.20 -6.95
C ALA A 7 41.30 -5.29 -6.24
N MET A 8 40.45 -4.28 -6.42
CA MET A 8 39.05 -4.34 -6.01
C MET A 8 38.31 -5.32 -6.94
N ASP A 9 37.82 -6.40 -6.36
CA ASP A 9 36.95 -7.38 -7.00
C ASP A 9 35.55 -6.75 -7.19
N MET A 10 35.25 -6.34 -8.42
CA MET A 10 33.92 -5.89 -8.82
C MET A 10 33.11 -7.08 -9.32
N SER A 11 32.33 -7.69 -8.42
CA SER A 11 31.32 -8.68 -8.83
C SER A 11 30.19 -7.99 -9.60
N TRP A 12 30.05 -8.34 -10.88
CA TRP A 12 29.01 -7.84 -11.77
C TRP A 12 27.71 -8.65 -11.59
N ASP A 13 26.88 -8.23 -10.64
CA ASP A 13 25.52 -8.74 -10.45
C ASP A 13 24.56 -8.27 -11.58
N GLN A 14 23.62 -9.13 -11.98
CA GLN A 14 22.70 -9.02 -13.12
C GLN A 14 21.63 -7.90 -13.00
N SER A 15 21.77 -6.95 -12.08
CA SER A 15 20.67 -6.04 -11.68
C SER A 15 20.57 -4.70 -12.44
N GLY A 16 21.36 -4.47 -13.49
CA GLY A 16 21.41 -3.18 -14.21
C GLY A 16 20.27 -2.88 -15.18
N ILE A 17 19.65 -3.89 -15.82
CA ILE A 17 18.73 -3.70 -16.97
C ILE A 17 17.25 -3.96 -16.60
N GLN A 18 16.98 -4.76 -15.57
CA GLN A 18 15.64 -5.08 -15.09
C GLN A 18 14.84 -3.98 -14.32
N PRO A 19 15.41 -2.86 -13.82
CA PRO A 19 14.64 -1.93 -12.98
C PRO A 19 13.47 -1.24 -13.71
N MET A 20 13.68 -0.73 -14.94
CA MET A 20 12.75 0.24 -15.54
C MET A 20 11.37 -0.32 -15.91
N ARG A 21 11.28 -1.60 -16.31
CA ARG A 21 9.99 -2.24 -16.63
C ARG A 21 9.02 -2.36 -15.45
N LYS A 22 9.50 -2.35 -14.21
CA LYS A 22 8.65 -2.41 -13.01
C LYS A 22 8.04 -1.07 -12.61
N TYR A 23 8.56 0.05 -13.12
CA TYR A 23 8.21 1.40 -12.64
C TYR A 23 7.10 2.10 -13.45
N ILE A 24 6.77 1.59 -14.65
CA ILE A 24 5.79 2.19 -15.58
C ILE A 24 4.39 2.38 -14.95
N PRO A 25 3.82 1.44 -14.18
CA PRO A 25 2.51 1.64 -13.58
C PRO A 25 2.52 2.71 -12.48
N ALA A 26 3.60 2.78 -11.70
CA ALA A 26 3.75 3.73 -10.59
C ALA A 26 3.92 5.18 -11.10
N LEU A 27 4.65 5.37 -12.20
CA LEU A 27 4.82 6.68 -12.85
C LEU A 27 3.50 7.24 -13.38
N ARG A 28 2.59 6.38 -13.89
CA ARG A 28 1.24 6.81 -14.30
C ARG A 28 0.41 7.36 -13.14
N TYR A 29 0.48 6.76 -11.95
CA TYR A 29 -0.26 7.26 -10.78
C TYR A 29 0.29 8.58 -10.24
N VAL A 30 1.62 8.73 -10.27
CA VAL A 30 2.27 9.98 -9.88
C VAL A 30 1.94 11.09 -10.88
N LEU A 31 1.95 10.78 -12.19
CA LEU A 31 1.52 11.71 -13.23
C LEU A 31 0.05 12.12 -13.06
N VAL A 32 -0.84 11.19 -12.69
CA VAL A 32 -2.25 11.49 -12.38
C VAL A 32 -2.37 12.39 -11.15
N ALA A 33 -1.60 12.13 -10.09
CA ALA A 33 -1.56 12.99 -8.90
C ALA A 33 -1.06 14.40 -9.24
N THR A 34 -0.03 14.51 -10.09
CA THR A 34 0.50 15.80 -10.58
C THR A 34 -0.50 16.49 -11.52
N CYS A 35 -1.20 15.78 -12.40
CA CYS A 35 -2.24 16.33 -13.25
C CYS A 35 -3.43 16.85 -12.44
N LEU A 36 -3.85 16.12 -11.40
CA LEU A 36 -4.89 16.55 -10.46
C LEU A 36 -4.46 17.81 -9.67
N LEU A 37 -3.18 17.93 -9.32
CA LEU A 37 -2.61 19.11 -8.66
C LEU A 37 -2.48 20.34 -9.59
N LEU A 38 -2.22 20.11 -10.87
CA LEU A 38 -2.05 21.16 -11.87
C LEU A 38 -3.36 21.55 -12.59
N GLY A 39 -4.50 20.99 -12.17
CA GLY A 39 -5.80 21.26 -12.80
C GLY A 39 -5.89 20.76 -14.25
N VAL A 40 -5.01 19.83 -14.65
CA VAL A 40 -5.05 19.21 -15.97
C VAL A 40 -6.17 18.16 -15.97
N PRO A 41 -7.15 18.24 -16.88
CA PRO A 41 -8.27 17.32 -16.88
C PRO A 41 -7.80 15.89 -17.19
N VAL A 42 -7.76 15.06 -16.16
CA VAL A 42 -7.71 13.59 -16.28
C VAL A 42 -9.15 13.11 -16.42
N ALA A 43 -9.43 12.14 -17.29
CA ALA A 43 -10.79 11.70 -17.63
C ALA A 43 -11.60 10.99 -16.51
N TYR A 44 -11.34 11.29 -15.23
CA TYR A 44 -12.12 10.87 -14.07
C TYR A 44 -12.51 12.10 -13.24
N ALA A 45 -13.71 12.07 -12.67
CA ALA A 45 -14.45 13.19 -12.07
C ALA A 45 -13.62 14.24 -11.29
N ALA A 46 -14.06 15.50 -11.37
CA ALA A 46 -13.42 16.63 -10.70
C ALA A 46 -13.23 16.39 -9.19
N PRO A 47 -12.03 16.64 -8.64
CA PRO A 47 -11.78 16.46 -7.21
C PRO A 47 -12.57 17.48 -6.36
N PRO A 48 -12.93 17.14 -5.11
CA PRO A 48 -13.61 18.07 -4.22
C PRO A 48 -12.73 19.27 -3.87
N ALA A 49 -13.35 20.43 -3.64
CA ALA A 49 -12.68 21.74 -3.49
C ALA A 49 -11.62 21.82 -2.37
N ASN A 50 -11.64 20.89 -1.42
CA ASN A 50 -10.72 20.79 -0.28
C ASN A 50 -9.58 19.79 -0.48
N ALA A 51 -9.59 18.99 -1.56
CA ALA A 51 -8.53 18.04 -1.85
C ALA A 51 -7.19 18.74 -2.14
N THR A 52 -7.23 19.89 -2.80
CA THR A 52 -6.04 20.71 -3.09
C THR A 52 -5.38 21.19 -1.80
N GLU A 53 -6.16 21.59 -0.79
CA GLU A 53 -5.63 22.14 0.46
C GLU A 53 -4.92 21.10 1.33
N TYR A 54 -5.42 19.86 1.37
CA TYR A 54 -4.76 18.76 2.10
C TYR A 54 -3.70 18.03 1.28
N VAL A 55 -3.82 17.92 -0.06
CA VAL A 55 -2.66 17.48 -0.87
C VAL A 55 -1.54 18.49 -0.67
N THR A 56 -1.84 19.79 -0.65
CA THR A 56 -0.86 20.82 -0.24
C THR A 56 -0.39 20.61 1.21
N GLN A 57 -1.21 20.11 2.15
CA GLN A 57 -0.86 19.90 3.57
C GLN A 57 -0.07 18.60 3.86
N VAL A 58 -0.36 17.50 3.17
CA VAL A 58 0.44 16.26 3.13
C VAL A 58 1.78 16.56 2.47
N LEU A 59 1.76 17.48 1.51
CA LEU A 59 2.94 17.98 0.83
C LEU A 59 3.50 19.28 1.45
N ARG A 60 3.04 19.72 2.63
CA ARG A 60 3.53 20.95 3.32
C ARG A 60 4.89 20.76 3.97
N ASN A 61 5.52 19.60 3.84
CA ASN A 61 6.98 19.55 3.76
C ASN A 61 7.37 20.15 2.41
N VAL A 62 7.39 21.48 2.32
CA VAL A 62 7.55 22.23 1.06
C VAL A 62 8.86 21.89 0.32
N GLU A 63 9.88 21.40 1.02
CA GLU A 63 11.09 20.86 0.39
C GLU A 63 10.86 19.53 -0.35
N ASP A 64 10.00 18.66 0.17
CA ASP A 64 9.74 17.34 -0.41
C ASP A 64 8.93 17.43 -1.71
N LEU A 65 8.17 18.51 -1.92
CA LEU A 65 7.28 18.69 -3.09
C LEU A 65 8.04 19.21 -4.31
N GLU A 66 8.90 20.23 -4.13
CA GLU A 66 9.82 20.63 -5.20
C GLU A 66 10.81 19.51 -5.50
N ARG A 67 11.33 18.82 -4.46
CA ARG A 67 12.16 17.63 -4.66
C ARG A 67 11.39 16.55 -5.41
N ALA A 68 10.19 16.17 -4.98
CA ALA A 68 9.38 15.13 -5.63
C ALA A 68 9.00 15.51 -7.06
N SER A 69 8.64 16.77 -7.33
CA SER A 69 8.34 17.25 -8.69
C SER A 69 9.58 17.18 -9.59
N ARG A 70 10.75 17.57 -9.08
CA ARG A 70 12.04 17.37 -9.77
C ARG A 70 12.31 15.89 -10.00
N TRP A 71 12.04 15.02 -9.04
CA TRP A 71 12.19 13.56 -9.17
C TRP A 71 11.25 12.95 -10.20
N VAL A 72 9.99 13.37 -10.24
CA VAL A 72 9.01 12.87 -11.20
C VAL A 72 9.38 13.28 -12.61
N SER A 73 9.82 14.54 -12.78
CA SER A 73 10.31 15.05 -14.06
C SER A 73 11.58 14.30 -14.50
N LEU A 74 12.53 14.09 -13.57
CA LEU A 74 13.75 13.31 -13.76
C LEU A 74 13.43 11.87 -14.20
N MET A 75 12.51 11.20 -13.50
CA MET A 75 12.15 9.81 -13.78
C MET A 75 11.37 9.66 -15.09
N ALA A 76 10.46 10.59 -15.41
CA ALA A 76 9.75 10.61 -16.69
C ALA A 76 10.70 10.85 -17.86
N GLU A 77 11.74 11.68 -17.67
CA GLU A 77 12.76 11.92 -18.68
C GLU A 77 13.68 10.71 -18.87
N MET A 78 14.11 10.08 -17.77
CA MET A 78 14.84 8.80 -17.81
C MET A 78 14.02 7.70 -18.50
N GLU A 79 12.71 7.63 -18.24
CA GLU A 79 11.79 6.69 -18.91
C GLU A 79 11.67 6.99 -20.41
N SER A 80 11.54 8.26 -20.81
CA SER A 80 11.53 8.66 -22.22
C SER A 80 12.84 8.28 -22.92
N ILE A 81 13.99 8.41 -22.24
CA ILE A 81 15.29 7.99 -22.76
C ILE A 81 15.34 6.46 -22.89
N ASP A 82 14.91 5.70 -21.88
CA ASP A 82 14.86 4.23 -21.93
C ASP A 82 13.90 3.72 -23.02
N GLN A 83 12.71 4.30 -23.14
CA GLN A 83 11.77 3.96 -24.21
C GLN A 83 12.36 4.26 -25.59
N SER A 84 13.13 5.34 -25.75
CA SER A 84 13.84 5.65 -27.00
C SER A 84 14.97 4.66 -27.30
N ILE A 85 15.63 4.14 -26.26
CA ILE A 85 16.67 3.10 -26.33
C ILE A 85 16.05 1.75 -26.70
N GLN A 86 14.91 1.38 -26.10
CA GLN A 86 14.21 0.11 -26.36
C GLN A 86 13.48 0.10 -27.71
N ALA A 87 12.88 1.22 -28.10
CA ALA A 87 12.20 1.38 -29.38
C ALA A 87 13.17 1.59 -30.56
N GLY A 88 14.47 1.74 -30.31
CA GLY A 88 15.44 2.13 -31.33
C GLY A 88 16.90 1.73 -31.04
N ALA A 89 17.80 2.70 -31.23
CA ALA A 89 19.19 2.55 -31.65
C ALA A 89 20.10 1.64 -30.79
N CYS A 90 19.72 1.30 -29.56
CA CYS A 90 20.57 0.57 -28.61
C CYS A 90 20.07 -0.83 -28.24
N LYS A 91 18.96 -1.28 -28.83
CA LYS A 91 18.37 -2.60 -28.58
C LYS A 91 19.40 -3.73 -28.76
N HIS A 92 20.21 -3.67 -29.82
CA HIS A 92 21.26 -4.66 -30.07
C HIS A 92 22.29 -4.75 -28.94
N SER A 93 22.66 -3.63 -28.31
CA SER A 93 23.59 -3.61 -27.18
C SER A 93 22.97 -4.21 -25.91
N VAL A 94 21.68 -3.96 -25.67
CA VAL A 94 20.94 -4.55 -24.53
C VAL A 94 20.78 -6.07 -24.69
N ASP A 95 20.45 -6.51 -25.90
CA ASP A 95 20.36 -7.94 -26.24
C ASP A 95 21.74 -8.62 -26.09
N ALA A 96 22.82 -7.94 -26.52
CA ALA A 96 24.19 -8.44 -26.37
C ALA A 96 24.63 -8.57 -24.91
N ILE A 97 24.29 -7.61 -24.04
CA ILE A 97 24.57 -7.72 -22.60
C ILE A 97 23.85 -8.93 -21.99
N SER A 98 22.59 -9.14 -22.38
CA SER A 98 21.78 -10.25 -21.89
C SER A 98 22.27 -11.61 -22.37
N ALA A 99 22.84 -11.67 -23.58
CA ALA A 99 23.38 -12.89 -24.18
C ALA A 99 24.83 -13.22 -23.71
N ALA A 100 25.57 -12.23 -23.22
CA ALA A 100 26.96 -12.40 -22.80
C ALA A 100 27.10 -13.32 -21.57
N ARG A 101 27.86 -14.41 -21.74
CA ARG A 101 28.02 -15.45 -20.71
C ARG A 101 29.22 -15.25 -19.79
N ASN A 102 30.26 -14.55 -20.26
CA ASN A 102 31.47 -14.30 -19.48
C ASN A 102 31.66 -12.80 -19.17
N PRO A 103 32.53 -12.45 -18.20
CA PRO A 103 32.73 -11.06 -17.78
C PRO A 103 33.31 -10.13 -18.87
N ALA A 104 34.17 -10.65 -19.76
CA ALA A 104 34.80 -9.85 -20.80
C ALA A 104 33.77 -9.44 -21.87
N ASP A 105 32.92 -10.38 -22.31
CA ASP A 105 31.84 -10.12 -23.26
C ASP A 105 30.82 -9.15 -22.68
N LYS A 106 30.50 -9.29 -21.39
CA LYS A 106 29.60 -8.35 -20.69
C LYS A 106 30.17 -6.94 -20.67
N ARG A 107 31.48 -6.80 -20.40
CA ARG A 107 32.16 -5.50 -20.42
C ARG A 107 32.11 -4.87 -21.81
N ILE A 108 32.43 -5.63 -22.86
CA ILE A 108 32.39 -5.13 -24.25
C ILE A 108 30.97 -4.71 -24.64
N ALA A 109 29.97 -5.55 -24.32
CA ALA A 109 28.57 -5.26 -24.60
C ALA A 109 28.09 -4.01 -23.83
N PHE A 110 28.55 -3.84 -22.59
CA PHE A 110 28.25 -2.67 -21.78
C PHE A 110 28.90 -1.39 -22.31
N GLU A 111 30.18 -1.43 -22.71
CA GLU A 111 30.84 -0.29 -23.37
C GLU A 111 30.13 0.08 -24.69
N GLY A 112 29.62 -0.91 -25.42
CA GLY A 112 28.77 -0.70 -26.60
C GLY A 112 27.43 -0.04 -26.28
N PHE A 113 26.84 -0.38 -25.14
CA PHE A 113 25.65 0.28 -24.62
C PHE A 113 25.94 1.73 -24.19
N GLU A 114 27.02 1.98 -23.44
CA GLU A 114 27.42 3.33 -23.00
C GLU A 114 27.55 4.27 -24.21
N ARG A 115 28.29 3.86 -25.24
CA ARG A 115 28.46 4.66 -26.47
C ARG A 115 27.13 4.95 -27.17
N CYS A 116 26.24 3.96 -27.23
CA CYS A 116 24.95 4.12 -27.87
C CYS A 116 24.02 5.06 -27.06
N PHE A 117 24.04 4.93 -25.74
CA PHE A 117 23.32 5.79 -24.81
C PHE A 117 23.78 7.24 -24.94
N ASP A 118 25.10 7.48 -24.97
CA ASP A 118 25.69 8.80 -25.14
C ASP A 118 25.28 9.43 -26.49
N ALA A 119 25.27 8.65 -27.57
CA ALA A 119 24.80 9.10 -28.86
C ALA A 119 23.29 9.42 -28.87
N ALA A 120 22.48 8.68 -28.11
CA ALA A 120 21.06 8.96 -27.95
C ALA A 120 20.83 10.26 -27.17
N LEU A 121 21.58 10.48 -26.07
CA LEU A 121 21.59 11.73 -25.32
C LEU A 121 21.99 12.93 -26.18
N GLN A 122 22.93 12.78 -27.12
CA GLN A 122 23.28 13.88 -28.02
C GLN A 122 22.13 14.28 -28.96
N ARG A 123 21.31 13.30 -29.40
CA ARG A 123 20.17 13.54 -30.30
C ARG A 123 18.97 14.13 -29.57
N LYS A 124 18.76 13.71 -28.33
CA LYS A 124 17.72 14.21 -27.44
C LYS A 124 18.37 14.55 -26.10
N PRO A 125 18.97 15.75 -25.99
CA PRO A 125 19.66 16.15 -24.77
C PRO A 125 18.71 16.10 -23.58
N ALA A 126 19.23 15.63 -22.46
CA ALA A 126 18.55 15.72 -21.18
C ALA A 126 18.24 17.18 -20.85
N SER A 127 17.24 17.39 -20.00
CA SER A 127 16.84 18.68 -19.48
C SER A 127 18.03 19.42 -18.87
N GLU A 128 17.94 20.74 -18.85
CA GLU A 128 18.98 21.60 -18.31
C GLU A 128 19.36 21.22 -16.87
N ALA A 129 18.36 20.90 -16.04
CA ALA A 129 18.56 20.41 -14.67
C ALA A 129 19.41 19.12 -14.61
N LEU A 130 19.14 18.14 -15.49
CA LEU A 130 19.93 16.91 -15.57
C LEU A 130 21.36 17.17 -16.04
N ARG A 131 21.53 18.09 -16.99
CA ARG A 131 22.84 18.48 -17.51
C ARG A 131 23.68 19.20 -16.47
N GLU A 132 23.08 20.07 -15.67
CA GLU A 132 23.73 20.72 -14.51
C GLU A 132 24.22 19.71 -13.48
N MET A 133 23.53 18.58 -13.35
CA MET A 133 23.95 17.46 -12.50
C MET A 133 25.00 16.54 -13.14
N GLY A 134 25.43 16.84 -14.37
CA GLY A 134 26.46 16.09 -15.10
C GLY A 134 25.94 14.98 -16.00
N ALA A 135 24.63 14.87 -16.24
CA ALA A 135 24.02 13.83 -17.08
C ALA A 135 24.16 14.10 -18.60
N THR A 136 25.39 14.32 -19.06
CA THR A 136 25.74 14.47 -20.47
C THR A 136 26.23 13.17 -21.12
N SER A 137 26.35 12.12 -20.32
CA SER A 137 26.71 10.75 -20.71
C SER A 137 26.02 9.75 -19.78
N TYR A 138 26.04 8.47 -20.12
CA TYR A 138 25.58 7.39 -19.26
C TYR A 138 26.28 7.42 -17.89
N ARG A 139 27.62 7.57 -17.88
CA ARG A 139 28.40 7.65 -16.63
C ARG A 139 28.07 8.90 -15.83
N GLY A 140 27.85 10.02 -16.51
CA GLY A 140 27.40 11.25 -15.90
C GLY A 140 26.03 11.11 -15.24
N LEU A 141 25.09 10.45 -15.91
CA LEU A 141 23.76 10.15 -15.39
C LEU A 141 23.81 9.15 -14.21
N ASP A 142 24.62 8.10 -14.29
CA ASP A 142 24.83 7.15 -13.18
C ASP A 142 25.47 7.84 -11.96
N ALA A 143 26.47 8.70 -12.19
CA ALA A 143 27.09 9.48 -11.13
C ALA A 143 26.11 10.46 -10.48
N ALA A 144 25.32 11.18 -11.27
CA ALA A 144 24.25 12.04 -10.79
C ALA A 144 23.24 11.24 -9.94
N TYR A 145 22.75 10.12 -10.47
CA TYR A 145 21.82 9.24 -9.76
C TYR A 145 22.39 8.73 -8.42
N ARG A 146 23.64 8.25 -8.40
CA ARG A 146 24.31 7.79 -7.18
C ARG A 146 24.54 8.89 -6.16
N LYS A 147 24.93 10.09 -6.62
CA LYS A 147 25.11 11.26 -5.76
C LYS A 147 23.81 11.57 -5.04
N VAL A 148 22.70 11.57 -5.77
CA VAL A 148 21.41 11.87 -5.16
C VAL A 148 20.93 10.74 -4.24
N LEU A 149 21.12 9.46 -4.61
CA LEU A 149 20.85 8.35 -3.69
C LEU A 149 21.63 8.49 -2.38
N LYS A 150 22.88 8.96 -2.44
CA LYS A 150 23.73 9.18 -1.27
C LYS A 150 23.24 10.36 -0.42
N GLU A 151 22.97 11.49 -1.06
CA GLU A 151 22.59 12.74 -0.38
C GLU A 151 21.17 12.69 0.21
N GLU A 152 20.21 12.13 -0.53
CA GLU A 152 18.79 12.17 -0.15
C GLU A 152 18.31 10.88 0.52
N PHE A 153 18.94 9.74 0.24
CA PHE A 153 18.47 8.43 0.71
C PHE A 153 19.52 7.67 1.52
N ASN A 154 20.60 8.35 1.94
CA ASN A 154 21.70 7.75 2.69
C ASN A 154 22.26 6.48 2.00
N GLY A 155 22.31 6.50 0.67
CA GLY A 155 22.77 5.40 -0.18
C GLY A 155 21.79 4.24 -0.34
N LYS A 156 20.59 4.30 0.25
CA LYS A 156 19.59 3.23 0.10
C LYS A 156 18.92 3.30 -1.26
N ARG A 157 18.85 2.17 -1.96
CA ARG A 157 18.03 2.01 -3.17
C ARG A 157 16.56 2.23 -2.82
N ILE A 158 15.87 3.02 -3.65
CA ILE A 158 14.43 3.23 -3.57
C ILE A 158 13.75 2.32 -4.57
N ASP A 159 12.77 1.57 -4.11
CA ASP A 159 11.81 0.94 -5.01
C ASP A 159 10.70 1.94 -5.34
N PHE A 160 10.87 2.66 -6.45
CA PHE A 160 9.89 3.65 -6.91
C PHE A 160 8.53 3.04 -7.22
N ALA A 161 8.47 1.75 -7.59
CA ALA A 161 7.21 1.08 -7.86
C ALA A 161 6.43 0.88 -6.56
N ALA A 162 7.13 0.40 -5.52
CA ALA A 162 6.56 0.28 -4.19
C ALA A 162 6.12 1.65 -3.64
N LYS A 163 6.95 2.69 -3.78
CA LYS A 163 6.63 4.05 -3.33
C LYS A 163 5.47 4.68 -4.08
N GLY A 164 5.38 4.52 -5.40
CA GLY A 164 4.25 5.00 -6.18
C GLY A 164 2.95 4.25 -5.84
N ALA A 165 3.01 2.94 -5.60
CA ALA A 165 1.87 2.18 -5.11
C ALA A 165 1.44 2.58 -3.68
N ASP A 166 2.41 2.92 -2.82
CA ASP A 166 2.13 3.48 -1.50
C ASP A 166 1.40 4.81 -1.57
N LEU A 167 1.89 5.73 -2.41
CA LEU A 167 1.31 7.04 -2.62
C LEU A 167 -0.09 6.95 -3.27
N ALA A 168 -0.26 6.12 -4.29
CA ALA A 168 -1.57 5.91 -4.92
C ALA A 168 -2.61 5.39 -3.91
N ARG A 169 -2.20 4.46 -3.04
CA ARG A 169 -3.05 3.99 -1.94
C ARG A 169 -3.39 5.12 -0.97
N GLU A 170 -2.44 5.96 -0.61
CA GLU A 170 -2.66 7.11 0.28
C GLU A 170 -3.60 8.16 -0.32
N ILE A 171 -3.45 8.46 -1.62
CA ILE A 171 -4.36 9.35 -2.34
C ILE A 171 -5.78 8.76 -2.37
N ASN A 172 -5.92 7.49 -2.75
CA ASN A 172 -7.23 6.83 -2.78
C ASN A 172 -7.88 6.81 -1.40
N HIS A 173 -7.08 6.63 -0.36
CA HIS A 173 -7.51 6.65 1.02
C HIS A 173 -8.09 8.01 1.42
N TYR A 174 -7.37 9.07 1.07
CA TYR A 174 -7.79 10.43 1.33
C TYR A 174 -9.04 10.81 0.53
N LEU A 175 -9.05 10.53 -0.78
CA LEU A 175 -10.21 10.80 -1.65
C LEU A 175 -11.44 10.01 -1.19
N GLY A 176 -11.25 8.76 -0.78
CA GLY A 176 -12.28 7.96 -0.13
C GLY A 176 -12.83 8.64 1.13
N HIS A 177 -11.96 9.13 2.00
CA HIS A 177 -12.40 9.82 3.21
C HIS A 177 -13.14 11.13 2.93
N GLN A 178 -12.69 11.95 1.98
CA GLN A 178 -13.40 13.18 1.57
C GLN A 178 -14.80 12.88 1.01
N GLY A 179 -14.96 11.71 0.37
CA GLY A 179 -16.26 11.21 -0.07
C GLY A 179 -17.14 10.63 1.05
N GLY A 180 -16.66 10.63 2.30
CA GLY A 180 -17.36 10.04 3.45
C GLY A 180 -17.25 8.52 3.56
N TYR A 181 -16.40 7.90 2.73
CA TYR A 181 -16.23 6.45 2.72
C TYR A 181 -15.37 5.97 3.89
N ALA A 182 -15.79 4.86 4.50
CA ALA A 182 -15.12 4.20 5.61
C ALA A 182 -14.12 3.15 5.16
N ALA A 183 -14.34 2.49 4.03
CA ALA A 183 -13.52 1.38 3.57
C ALA A 183 -13.61 1.14 2.05
N ILE A 184 -12.80 0.23 1.55
CA ILE A 184 -12.82 -0.27 0.17
C ILE A 184 -12.75 -1.80 0.14
N LEU A 185 -13.50 -2.41 -0.77
CA LEU A 185 -13.41 -3.84 -1.08
C LEU A 185 -12.19 -4.11 -1.96
N VAL A 186 -11.08 -4.55 -1.35
CA VAL A 186 -9.84 -4.82 -2.07
C VAL A 186 -9.81 -6.20 -2.74
N SER A 187 -10.68 -7.12 -2.32
CA SER A 187 -10.84 -8.43 -2.97
C SER A 187 -12.25 -8.96 -2.76
N VAL A 188 -12.82 -9.55 -3.82
CA VAL A 188 -14.14 -10.15 -3.85
C VAL A 188 -14.03 -11.52 -4.50
N LEU A 189 -14.42 -12.57 -3.79
CA LEU A 189 -14.43 -13.94 -4.30
C LEU A 189 -15.86 -14.49 -4.31
N LYS A 190 -16.31 -14.92 -5.50
CA LYS A 190 -17.66 -15.47 -5.76
C LYS A 190 -18.78 -14.48 -5.45
N ASP A 191 -19.77 -14.89 -4.65
CA ASP A 191 -20.98 -14.12 -4.36
C ASP A 191 -20.79 -13.28 -3.09
N VAL A 192 -20.51 -12.00 -3.31
CA VAL A 192 -20.41 -10.98 -2.27
C VAL A 192 -21.37 -9.88 -2.64
N GLN A 193 -22.13 -9.41 -1.67
CA GLN A 193 -23.13 -8.37 -1.86
C GLN A 193 -22.97 -7.27 -0.83
N VAL A 194 -23.27 -6.06 -1.25
CA VAL A 194 -23.26 -4.86 -0.41
C VAL A 194 -24.66 -4.28 -0.40
N LYS A 195 -25.14 -3.91 0.79
CA LYS A 195 -26.35 -3.12 0.96
C LYS A 195 -25.94 -1.76 1.50
N LYS A 196 -26.20 -0.71 0.72
CA LYS A 196 -25.83 0.65 1.08
C LYS A 196 -26.67 1.16 2.26
N GLY A 197 -26.07 1.94 3.15
CA GLY A 197 -26.77 2.61 4.24
C GLY A 197 -27.99 3.37 3.72
N GLY A 198 -29.17 3.09 4.27
CA GLY A 198 -30.45 3.67 3.83
C GLY A 198 -31.07 3.06 2.56
N SER A 199 -30.34 2.22 1.82
CA SER A 199 -30.91 1.40 0.73
C SER A 199 -31.59 0.15 1.30
N GLY A 200 -32.67 -0.29 0.64
CA GLY A 200 -33.34 -1.56 0.94
C GLY A 200 -32.69 -2.78 0.27
N GLU A 201 -31.90 -2.57 -0.78
CA GLU A 201 -31.52 -3.62 -1.73
C GLU A 201 -30.07 -4.10 -1.56
N TRP A 202 -29.86 -5.39 -1.79
CA TRP A 202 -28.55 -6.01 -1.87
C TRP A 202 -28.04 -5.96 -3.30
N LEU A 203 -26.90 -5.32 -3.51
CA LEU A 203 -26.24 -5.21 -4.80
C LEU A 203 -25.02 -6.14 -4.84
N ARG A 204 -24.71 -6.71 -6.01
CA ARG A 204 -23.49 -7.49 -6.19
C ARG A 204 -22.26 -6.58 -6.03
N ALA A 205 -21.37 -6.99 -5.14
CA ALA A 205 -20.14 -6.29 -4.85
C ALA A 205 -19.08 -6.55 -5.93
N ARG A 206 -18.20 -5.57 -6.12
CA ARG A 206 -17.03 -5.63 -7.00
C ARG A 206 -15.79 -5.19 -6.26
N GLN A 207 -14.64 -5.70 -6.69
CA GLN A 207 -13.37 -5.16 -6.22
C GLN A 207 -13.27 -3.68 -6.60
N GLY A 208 -12.86 -2.86 -5.64
CA GLY A 208 -12.79 -1.40 -5.76
C GLY A 208 -14.03 -0.68 -5.25
N ASP A 209 -15.12 -1.40 -4.91
CA ASP A 209 -16.31 -0.77 -4.34
C ASP A 209 -15.96 -0.05 -3.03
N LEU A 210 -16.31 1.23 -2.97
CA LEU A 210 -16.17 2.05 -1.78
C LEU A 210 -17.36 1.78 -0.85
N LEU A 211 -17.09 1.70 0.46
CA LEU A 211 -18.09 1.42 1.49
C LEU A 211 -18.22 2.61 2.43
N ASN A 212 -19.44 3.00 2.75
CA ASN A 212 -19.74 4.00 3.76
C ASN A 212 -19.87 3.36 5.14
N ALA A 213 -19.82 4.20 6.18
CA ALA A 213 -20.39 3.80 7.46
C ALA A 213 -21.87 3.43 7.25
N THR A 214 -22.37 2.46 8.00
CA THR A 214 -23.70 1.83 7.91
C THR A 214 -23.95 0.92 6.71
N ASP A 215 -22.99 0.76 5.79
CA ASP A 215 -23.09 -0.25 4.73
C ASP A 215 -22.99 -1.66 5.33
N LEU A 216 -23.81 -2.58 4.81
CA LEU A 216 -23.69 -4.00 5.12
C LEU A 216 -22.95 -4.73 4.01
N VAL A 217 -22.14 -5.71 4.38
CA VAL A 217 -21.47 -6.64 3.48
C VAL A 217 -21.87 -8.05 3.86
N ARG A 218 -22.31 -8.84 2.88
CA ARG A 218 -22.56 -10.27 3.06
C ARG A 218 -21.83 -11.13 2.04
N THR A 219 -21.46 -12.32 2.46
CA THR A 219 -20.81 -13.35 1.66
C THR A 219 -21.68 -14.61 1.64
N GLY A 220 -21.76 -15.30 0.49
CA GLY A 220 -22.35 -16.65 0.43
C GLY A 220 -21.43 -17.75 0.98
N ASP A 221 -21.91 -19.00 0.95
CA ASP A 221 -21.31 -20.20 1.59
C ASP A 221 -19.90 -20.58 1.12
N SER A 222 -19.47 -20.06 -0.03
CA SER A 222 -18.12 -20.30 -0.57
C SER A 222 -17.43 -19.00 -0.97
N SER A 223 -17.96 -17.87 -0.50
CA SER A 223 -17.51 -16.54 -0.87
C SER A 223 -16.62 -15.96 0.19
N ARG A 224 -15.79 -15.00 -0.21
CA ARG A 224 -14.94 -14.24 0.72
C ARG A 224 -14.81 -12.81 0.23
N ALA A 225 -14.66 -11.89 1.17
CA ALA A 225 -14.33 -10.51 0.85
C ALA A 225 -13.15 -10.05 1.69
N ARG A 226 -12.33 -9.15 1.14
CA ARG A 226 -11.31 -8.44 1.91
C ARG A 226 -11.60 -6.96 1.84
N ILE A 227 -11.72 -6.34 3.00
CA ILE A 227 -12.06 -4.93 3.19
C ILE A 227 -10.87 -4.25 3.84
N GLU A 228 -10.43 -3.16 3.23
CA GLU A 228 -9.39 -2.30 3.77
C GLU A 228 -10.04 -0.99 4.25
N PHE A 229 -9.86 -0.66 5.52
CA PHE A 229 -10.44 0.55 6.10
C PHE A 229 -9.61 1.78 5.77
N MET A 230 -10.30 2.92 5.76
CA MET A 230 -9.71 4.21 5.49
C MET A 230 -9.02 4.80 6.75
N ASP A 231 -8.21 4.02 7.49
CA ASP A 231 -7.49 4.45 8.71
C ASP A 231 -5.95 4.29 8.70
N ARG A 232 -5.32 4.33 7.52
CA ARG A 232 -3.87 4.27 7.30
C ARG A 232 -3.26 5.64 7.53
N PHE A 233 -2.22 5.69 8.37
CA PHE A 233 -1.37 6.87 8.53
C PHE A 233 0.09 6.48 8.32
N GLN A 234 0.65 6.91 7.17
CA GLN A 234 2.00 6.57 6.76
C GLN A 234 3.07 7.19 7.68
N SER A 235 2.82 8.41 8.16
CA SER A 235 3.69 9.17 9.08
C SER A 235 4.04 8.42 10.37
N ILE A 236 3.11 7.63 10.89
CA ILE A 236 3.28 6.82 12.11
C ILE A 236 3.44 5.33 11.79
N ASN A 237 3.73 4.99 10.53
CA ASN A 237 3.87 3.62 10.04
C ASN A 237 2.69 2.71 10.42
N SER A 238 1.47 3.28 10.45
CA SER A 238 0.26 2.53 10.72
C SER A 238 -0.33 2.06 9.40
N GLY A 239 -0.33 0.74 9.21
CA GLY A 239 -1.05 0.11 8.10
C GLY A 239 -2.56 0.23 8.31
N PRO A 240 -3.36 0.10 7.26
CA PRO A 240 -4.82 0.09 7.38
C PRO A 240 -5.28 -1.09 8.25
N SER A 241 -6.40 -0.93 8.92
CA SER A 241 -7.17 -2.05 9.44
C SER A 241 -7.78 -2.83 8.29
N VAL A 242 -7.66 -4.15 8.32
CA VAL A 242 -8.12 -5.04 7.27
C VAL A 242 -9.00 -6.11 7.86
N ILE A 243 -10.19 -6.28 7.29
CA ILE A 243 -11.08 -7.39 7.60
C ILE A 243 -11.13 -8.34 6.41
N THR A 244 -10.93 -9.62 6.68
CA THR A 244 -11.30 -10.70 5.76
C THR A 244 -12.63 -11.28 6.24
N VAL A 245 -13.67 -11.14 5.42
CA VAL A 245 -14.99 -11.69 5.66
C VAL A 245 -15.03 -13.11 5.10
N GLY A 246 -15.26 -14.08 5.97
CA GLY A 246 -15.32 -15.50 5.63
C GLY A 246 -16.61 -15.88 4.91
N PRO A 247 -16.84 -17.18 4.67
CA PRO A 247 -18.09 -17.67 4.09
C PRO A 247 -19.29 -17.48 5.03
N ASP A 248 -20.48 -17.37 4.43
CA ASP A 248 -21.78 -17.17 5.10
C ASP A 248 -21.76 -16.10 6.20
N ALA A 249 -21.03 -15.01 5.99
CA ALA A 249 -20.86 -13.97 6.97
C ALA A 249 -21.65 -12.72 6.57
N THR A 250 -22.13 -11.98 7.57
CA THR A 250 -22.73 -10.67 7.36
C THR A 250 -22.19 -9.71 8.40
N ILE A 251 -21.68 -8.58 7.94
CA ILE A 251 -21.18 -7.50 8.79
C ILE A 251 -21.82 -6.17 8.39
N ASN A 252 -21.84 -5.24 9.34
CA ASN A 252 -22.23 -3.84 9.15
C ASN A 252 -21.07 -2.95 9.59
N LEU A 253 -20.68 -2.00 8.76
CA LEU A 253 -19.64 -1.00 9.06
C LEU A 253 -20.25 0.10 9.92
N ALA A 254 -20.68 -0.25 11.14
CA ALA A 254 -21.58 0.54 11.96
C ALA A 254 -21.12 1.99 12.20
N GLU A 255 -19.85 2.19 12.56
CA GLU A 255 -19.30 3.52 12.76
C GLU A 255 -17.85 3.59 12.31
N PHE A 256 -17.49 4.70 11.68
CA PHE A 256 -16.12 4.98 11.31
C PHE A 256 -15.83 6.47 11.39
N LYS A 257 -14.88 6.84 12.24
CA LYS A 257 -14.44 8.20 12.48
C LYS A 257 -12.94 8.24 12.67
N ILE A 258 -12.29 9.01 11.83
CA ILE A 258 -10.87 9.30 11.88
C ILE A 258 -10.69 10.83 11.91
N ASP A 259 -9.57 11.26 12.45
CA ASP A 259 -9.12 12.64 12.39
C ASP A 259 -7.83 12.68 11.60
N LEU A 260 -7.98 13.02 10.32
CA LEU A 260 -6.87 13.11 9.38
C LEU A 260 -5.90 14.23 9.72
N ARG A 261 -6.36 15.29 10.39
CA ARG A 261 -5.52 16.45 10.73
C ARG A 261 -4.54 16.08 11.84
N ASN A 262 -5.02 15.36 12.85
CA ASN A 262 -4.20 14.91 13.97
C ASN A 262 -3.66 13.48 13.80
N GLN A 263 -3.97 12.82 12.68
CA GLN A 263 -3.58 11.44 12.37
C GLN A 263 -4.01 10.43 13.44
N GLN A 264 -5.25 10.60 13.91
CA GLN A 264 -5.82 9.78 14.99
C GLN A 264 -7.01 8.97 14.49
N ARG A 265 -7.03 7.70 14.90
CA ARG A 265 -8.21 6.84 14.78
C ARG A 265 -9.09 7.11 15.99
N HIS A 266 -10.27 7.68 15.78
CA HIS A 266 -11.19 7.98 16.89
C HIS A 266 -12.11 6.80 17.20
N LYS A 267 -12.70 6.21 16.16
CA LYS A 267 -13.65 5.11 16.31
C LYS A 267 -13.78 4.32 15.01
N GLY A 268 -13.57 3.02 15.08
CA GLY A 268 -13.95 2.06 14.06
C GLY A 268 -14.77 0.99 14.74
N LEU A 269 -16.00 0.79 14.31
CA LEU A 269 -16.90 -0.20 14.87
C LEU A 269 -17.52 -1.01 13.74
N VAL A 270 -17.34 -2.32 13.82
CA VAL A 270 -17.97 -3.27 12.91
C VAL A 270 -18.91 -4.14 13.73
N ASP A 271 -20.17 -4.18 13.31
CA ASP A 271 -21.13 -5.13 13.84
C ASP A 271 -21.06 -6.41 13.02
N MET A 272 -20.79 -7.52 13.68
CA MET A 272 -20.80 -8.84 13.09
C MET A 272 -22.13 -9.50 13.41
N LEU A 273 -22.95 -9.69 12.37
CA LEU A 273 -24.31 -10.22 12.49
C LEU A 273 -24.33 -11.75 12.43
N LYS A 274 -23.40 -12.35 11.66
CA LYS A 274 -23.16 -13.80 11.62
C LYS A 274 -21.85 -14.15 10.91
N GLY A 275 -21.43 -15.40 11.06
CA GLY A 275 -20.38 -16.07 10.26
C GLY A 275 -18.99 -15.93 10.86
N ALA A 276 -17.97 -15.70 10.03
CA ALA A 276 -16.58 -15.54 10.46
C ALA A 276 -15.93 -14.31 9.85
N ILE A 277 -15.07 -13.63 10.63
CA ILE A 277 -14.13 -12.63 10.13
C ILE A 277 -12.73 -12.85 10.70
N ARG A 278 -11.71 -12.43 9.96
CA ARG A 278 -10.35 -12.25 10.47
C ARG A 278 -9.94 -10.80 10.34
N VAL A 279 -9.49 -10.22 11.45
CA VAL A 279 -9.11 -8.81 11.53
C VAL A 279 -7.60 -8.72 11.69
N PHE A 280 -6.97 -7.93 10.82
CA PHE A 280 -5.59 -7.51 10.94
C PHE A 280 -5.55 -6.01 11.16
N SER A 281 -5.05 -5.56 12.30
CA SER A 281 -4.88 -4.14 12.57
C SER A 281 -3.43 -3.84 12.90
N LYS A 282 -2.81 -2.89 12.18
CA LYS A 282 -1.46 -2.40 12.46
C LYS A 282 -1.54 -1.00 13.07
N GLY A 283 -1.03 -0.82 14.28
CA GLY A 283 -0.94 0.50 14.92
C GLY A 283 -0.85 0.41 16.44
N TRP A 284 0.16 1.09 17.00
CA TRP A 284 0.42 1.19 18.44
C TRP A 284 0.16 2.65 18.88
N GLY A 285 -1.08 2.99 19.27
CA GLY A 285 -1.43 4.35 19.77
C GLY A 285 -2.59 4.32 20.77
N GLY A 286 -2.41 4.89 21.97
CA GLY A 286 -3.02 4.60 23.30
C GLY A 286 -4.52 4.33 23.55
N ARG A 287 -5.42 4.10 22.58
CA ARG A 287 -6.78 3.58 22.81
C ARG A 287 -7.18 2.58 21.72
N ALA A 288 -8.05 1.61 22.02
CA ALA A 288 -8.59 0.71 21.00
C ALA A 288 -9.44 1.53 20.03
N ALA A 289 -8.95 1.70 18.80
CA ALA A 289 -9.63 2.52 17.81
C ALA A 289 -10.41 1.69 16.79
N PHE A 290 -10.33 0.36 16.88
CA PHE A 290 -11.06 -0.56 16.05
C PHE A 290 -11.70 -1.63 16.93
N SER A 291 -13.01 -1.79 16.84
CA SER A 291 -13.76 -2.72 17.66
C SER A 291 -14.71 -3.53 16.80
N VAL A 292 -14.93 -4.78 17.21
CA VAL A 292 -15.93 -5.66 16.62
C VAL A 292 -16.98 -5.96 17.69
N ARG A 293 -18.23 -5.67 17.38
CA ARG A 293 -19.38 -6.00 18.23
C ARG A 293 -20.13 -7.19 17.64
N THR A 294 -20.52 -8.09 18.51
CA THR A 294 -21.35 -9.26 18.23
C THR A 294 -22.59 -9.18 19.13
N GLY A 295 -23.53 -10.14 19.01
CA GLY A 295 -24.65 -10.23 19.95
C GLY A 295 -24.21 -10.44 21.41
N THR A 296 -23.05 -11.08 21.63
CA THR A 296 -22.60 -11.47 22.97
C THR A 296 -21.59 -10.52 23.61
N SER A 297 -20.86 -9.74 22.80
CA SER A 297 -19.66 -9.05 23.28
C SER A 297 -19.13 -7.96 22.34
N LEU A 298 -18.37 -7.03 22.91
CA LEU A 298 -17.59 -6.01 22.23
C LEU A 298 -16.09 -6.32 22.39
N CYS A 299 -15.39 -6.53 21.28
CA CYS A 299 -13.95 -6.81 21.26
C CYS A 299 -13.19 -5.59 20.75
N GLY A 300 -12.38 -4.97 21.61
CA GLY A 300 -11.46 -3.88 21.26
C GLY A 300 -10.14 -4.44 20.71
N ILE A 301 -9.81 -4.07 19.47
CA ILE A 301 -8.68 -4.61 18.71
C ILE A 301 -7.58 -3.54 18.57
N ARG A 302 -6.34 -3.90 18.88
CA ARG A 302 -5.19 -3.00 18.83
C ARG A 302 -3.92 -3.75 18.45
N GLY A 303 -3.43 -3.54 17.22
CA GLY A 303 -2.16 -4.15 16.80
C GLY A 303 -2.24 -5.68 16.83
N THR A 304 -3.24 -6.26 16.17
CA THR A 304 -3.68 -7.64 16.44
C THR A 304 -3.98 -8.40 15.15
N ASP A 305 -3.79 -9.72 15.21
CA ASP A 305 -4.33 -10.71 14.29
C ASP A 305 -5.30 -11.63 15.04
N ILE A 306 -6.60 -11.50 14.75
CA ILE A 306 -7.68 -12.20 15.47
C ILE A 306 -8.73 -12.73 14.49
N GLU A 307 -9.18 -13.97 14.72
CA GLU A 307 -10.37 -14.54 14.09
C GLU A 307 -11.54 -14.49 15.07
N ILE A 308 -12.70 -14.05 14.58
CA ILE A 308 -13.94 -13.91 15.33
C ILE A 308 -15.01 -14.66 14.54
N HIS A 309 -15.70 -15.59 15.19
CA HIS A 309 -16.85 -16.31 14.65
C HIS A 309 -18.07 -15.98 15.50
N TYR A 310 -19.19 -15.59 14.89
CA TYR A 310 -20.43 -15.35 15.61
C TYR A 310 -21.55 -16.18 15.00
N ASP A 311 -22.16 -17.00 15.86
CA ASP A 311 -23.34 -17.79 15.56
C ASP A 311 -24.55 -17.15 16.29
N PRO A 312 -25.50 -16.54 15.56
CA PRO A 312 -26.68 -15.93 16.17
C PRO A 312 -27.71 -16.96 16.69
N ASP A 313 -27.72 -18.19 16.16
CA ASP A 313 -28.69 -19.23 16.58
C ASP A 313 -28.30 -19.80 17.95
N GLU A 314 -27.01 -19.96 18.21
CA GLU A 314 -26.48 -20.33 19.53
C GLU A 314 -26.29 -19.12 20.47
N ASP A 315 -26.39 -17.90 19.95
CA ASP A 315 -25.92 -16.65 20.56
C ASP A 315 -24.52 -16.83 21.17
N ARG A 316 -23.58 -17.20 20.30
CA ARG A 316 -22.23 -17.59 20.68
C ARG A 316 -21.19 -16.93 19.79
N THR A 317 -20.25 -16.23 20.41
CA THR A 317 -19.05 -15.73 19.75
C THR A 317 -17.84 -16.55 20.16
N TYR A 318 -17.02 -16.93 19.20
CA TYR A 318 -15.76 -17.61 19.42
C TYR A 318 -14.61 -16.78 18.88
N TYR A 319 -13.61 -16.55 19.74
CA TYR A 319 -12.45 -15.73 19.47
C TYR A 319 -11.19 -16.62 19.42
N LYS A 320 -10.35 -16.43 18.40
CA LYS A 320 -9.00 -16.99 18.31
C LYS A 320 -8.00 -15.87 18.08
N LEU A 321 -7.11 -15.65 19.05
CA LEU A 321 -6.12 -14.59 19.00
C LEU A 321 -4.74 -15.12 18.63
N TYR A 322 -4.26 -14.80 17.43
CA TYR A 322 -2.97 -15.26 16.93
C TYR A 322 -1.81 -14.37 17.39
N GLU A 323 -1.99 -13.04 17.27
CA GLU A 323 -0.96 -12.06 17.63
C GLU A 323 -1.58 -10.88 18.38
N GLY A 324 -0.85 -10.35 19.35
CA GLY A 324 -1.22 -9.16 20.10
C GLY A 324 -2.05 -9.45 21.36
N VAL A 325 -2.87 -8.47 21.74
CA VAL A 325 -3.72 -8.49 22.93
C VAL A 325 -5.04 -7.81 22.58
N VAL A 326 -6.16 -8.37 23.03
CA VAL A 326 -7.47 -7.72 22.90
C VAL A 326 -8.17 -7.64 24.23
N GLU A 327 -9.01 -6.63 24.38
CA GLU A 327 -9.96 -6.49 25.49
C GLU A 327 -11.35 -6.88 24.99
N ILE A 328 -11.99 -7.81 25.69
CA ILE A 328 -13.33 -8.29 25.37
C ILE A 328 -14.24 -7.90 26.52
N SER A 329 -15.26 -7.10 26.22
CA SER A 329 -16.31 -6.72 27.14
C SER A 329 -17.60 -7.47 26.80
N THR A 330 -18.18 -8.08 27.81
CA THR A 330 -19.51 -8.71 27.79
C THR A 330 -20.46 -7.90 28.67
N PRO A 331 -21.77 -8.22 28.69
CA PRO A 331 -22.69 -7.62 29.66
C PRO A 331 -22.31 -7.85 31.13
N HIS A 332 -21.49 -8.87 31.43
CA HIS A 332 -21.21 -9.31 32.80
C HIS A 332 -19.78 -8.99 33.27
N GLU A 333 -18.81 -8.97 32.36
CA GLU A 333 -17.40 -8.75 32.66
C GLU A 333 -16.61 -8.22 31.47
N SER A 334 -15.47 -7.61 31.75
CA SER A 334 -14.41 -7.33 30.77
C SER A 334 -13.18 -8.16 31.10
N PHE A 335 -12.56 -8.74 30.09
CA PHE A 335 -11.35 -9.55 30.26
C PHE A 335 -10.40 -9.39 29.07
N THR A 336 -9.13 -9.75 29.30
CA THR A 336 -8.08 -9.64 28.29
C THR A 336 -7.75 -11.01 27.72
N LEU A 337 -7.78 -11.13 26.39
CA LEU A 337 -7.30 -12.31 25.68
C LEU A 337 -5.88 -12.03 25.15
N ARG A 338 -4.98 -13.01 25.30
CA ARG A 338 -3.58 -12.92 24.85
C ARG A 338 -3.29 -13.84 23.67
N ALA A 339 -2.28 -13.49 22.88
CA ALA A 339 -1.82 -14.28 21.74
C ALA A 339 -1.66 -15.77 22.09
N GLY A 340 -2.04 -16.63 21.14
CA GLY A 340 -2.02 -18.08 21.29
C GLY A 340 -3.20 -18.64 22.09
N SER A 341 -4.21 -17.83 22.43
CA SER A 341 -5.38 -18.24 23.22
C SER A 341 -6.69 -18.08 22.45
N SER A 342 -7.69 -18.84 22.85
CA SER A 342 -9.06 -18.80 22.36
C SER A 342 -10.05 -18.80 23.51
N VAL A 343 -11.24 -18.28 23.26
CA VAL A 343 -12.34 -18.24 24.23
C VAL A 343 -13.66 -18.21 23.49
N SER A 344 -14.70 -18.83 24.07
CA SER A 344 -16.07 -18.65 23.63
C SER A 344 -16.84 -17.76 24.61
N VAL A 345 -17.74 -16.96 24.11
CA VAL A 345 -18.72 -16.19 24.88
C VAL A 345 -20.10 -16.62 24.38
N THR A 346 -20.89 -17.25 25.25
CA THR A 346 -22.24 -17.71 24.92
C THR A 346 -23.22 -16.97 25.80
N ARG A 347 -24.19 -16.28 25.20
CA ARG A 347 -25.18 -15.46 25.94
C ARG A 347 -24.54 -14.50 26.93
N GLY A 348 -23.45 -13.85 26.50
CA GLY A 348 -22.66 -12.92 27.31
C GLY A 348 -21.77 -13.57 28.38
N MET A 349 -21.83 -14.89 28.59
CA MET A 349 -20.99 -15.59 29.57
C MET A 349 -19.76 -16.18 28.90
N ARG A 350 -18.56 -15.88 29.40
CA ARG A 350 -17.33 -16.46 28.85
C ARG A 350 -17.10 -17.88 29.33
N SER A 351 -16.51 -18.70 28.47
CA SER A 351 -15.91 -19.98 28.85
C SER A 351 -14.54 -19.78 29.50
N GLU A 352 -13.93 -20.88 29.91
CA GLU A 352 -12.50 -20.92 30.18
C GLU A 352 -11.70 -20.52 28.92
N ILE A 353 -10.56 -19.84 29.14
CA ILE A 353 -9.63 -19.45 28.09
C ILE A 353 -8.72 -20.64 27.80
N MET A 354 -8.69 -21.10 26.56
CA MET A 354 -7.95 -22.28 26.13
C MET A 354 -6.81 -21.90 25.19
N PRO A 355 -5.68 -22.62 25.17
CA PRO A 355 -4.68 -22.44 24.13
C PRO A 355 -5.27 -22.74 22.74
N ILE A 356 -4.85 -22.01 21.72
CA ILE A 356 -5.18 -22.33 20.33
C ILE A 356 -4.45 -23.62 19.98
N ALA A 357 -5.21 -24.64 19.56
CA ALA A 357 -4.63 -25.86 19.03
C ALA A 357 -3.71 -25.52 17.83
N PRO A 358 -2.52 -26.14 17.72
CA PRO A 358 -1.65 -25.92 16.57
C PRO A 358 -2.43 -26.22 15.27
N PRO A 359 -2.20 -25.46 14.18
CA PRO A 359 -2.86 -25.70 12.91
C PRO A 359 -2.61 -27.15 12.49
N THR A 360 -3.69 -27.90 12.24
CA THR A 360 -3.66 -29.28 11.74
C THR A 360 -3.33 -29.36 10.26
#